data_AF-A0A1C5JN68-F1
#
_entry.id   AF-A0A1C5JN68-F1
#
_cell.length_a   1.000
_cell.length_b   1.000
_cell.length_c   1.000
_cell.angle_alpha   90.00
_cell.angle_beta   90.00
_cell.angle_gamma   90.00
#
_symmetry.space_group_name_H-M   'P 1'
#
loop_
_entity.id
_entity.type
_entity.pdbx_description
1 polymer ?
#
loop_
_entity_poly.entity_id
_entity_poly.type
_entity_poly.pdbx_seq_one_letter_code
_entity_poly.pdbx_strand_id
1 'polypeptide(L)'
;MIHLKIGAPRPADHNDPMGRDWVGWTPAQTPQQIYDRNRGIWSLGTRAERQRYTVFSSLITGMNVAIIENTGIEDVGGGKRAVVGRVLEPGHPVHDALIDQPALDNYRNPMTYPDHSVDHQRTCACGCGAAVAGARLFLPGHDQRAIHARIAAQWGDTLGFIRWFDDTFGAPAHAADAAAADR
;
A
#
# COMPACT_ATOMS: atom_id res chain seq x y z
N MET A 1 11.04 -2.81 -2.01
CA MET A 1 10.06 -3.33 -1.03
C MET A 1 10.64 -3.32 0.38
N ILE A 2 9.81 -3.49 1.42
CA ILE A 2 10.23 -3.78 2.81
C ILE A 2 10.12 -5.30 3.02
N HIS A 3 11.11 -5.92 3.62
CA HIS A 3 11.04 -7.31 4.07
C HIS A 3 11.20 -7.36 5.59
N LEU A 4 10.21 -7.94 6.27
CA LEU A 4 10.12 -8.08 7.72
C LEU A 4 10.13 -9.55 8.10
N LYS A 5 11.13 -9.97 8.88
CA LYS A 5 11.30 -11.35 9.31
C LYS A 5 10.72 -11.51 10.71
N ILE A 6 9.77 -12.43 10.85
CA ILE A 6 9.05 -12.64 12.10
C ILE A 6 9.39 -14.03 12.66
N GLY A 7 9.61 -14.08 13.98
CA GLY A 7 9.98 -15.29 14.69
C GLY A 7 8.79 -16.09 15.19
N ALA A 8 9.10 -17.06 16.05
CA ALA A 8 8.11 -17.81 16.82
C ALA A 8 7.21 -16.89 17.66
N PRO A 9 5.97 -17.33 17.97
CA PRO A 9 5.05 -16.53 18.76
C PRO A 9 5.65 -16.29 20.14
N ARG A 10 5.55 -15.06 20.63
CA ARG A 10 5.96 -14.68 21.97
C ARG A 10 5.03 -13.60 22.54
N PRO A 11 4.91 -13.51 23.88
CA PRO A 11 4.26 -12.38 24.51
C PRO A 11 4.86 -11.06 24.01
N ALA A 12 3.99 -10.08 23.82
CA ALA A 12 4.40 -8.70 23.59
C ALA A 12 4.91 -8.10 24.92
N ASP A 13 5.65 -7.01 24.82
CA ASP A 13 6.13 -6.32 26.02
C ASP A 13 4.94 -5.70 26.77
N HIS A 14 5.00 -5.64 28.10
CA HIS A 14 3.90 -5.10 28.92
C HIS A 14 3.49 -3.65 28.57
N ASN A 15 4.41 -2.88 27.99
CA ASN A 15 4.18 -1.51 27.51
C ASN A 15 4.20 -1.45 25.97
N ASP A 16 3.73 -2.49 25.28
CA ASP A 16 3.62 -2.49 23.82
C ASP A 16 2.75 -1.29 23.38
N PRO A 17 3.31 -0.32 22.63
CA PRO A 17 2.60 0.91 22.33
C PRO A 17 1.51 0.72 21.26
N MET A 18 1.40 -0.49 20.70
CA MET A 18 0.32 -0.89 19.81
C MET A 18 -0.73 -1.75 20.53
N GLY A 19 -0.65 -1.92 21.85
CA GLY A 19 -1.62 -2.62 22.67
C GLY A 19 -1.72 -4.12 22.38
N ARG A 20 -0.64 -4.73 21.89
CA ARG A 20 -0.62 -6.15 21.54
C ARG A 20 -0.37 -7.00 22.77
N ASP A 21 -0.98 -8.18 22.79
CA ASP A 21 -0.75 -9.25 23.77
C ASP A 21 0.37 -10.21 23.32
N TRP A 22 0.54 -10.40 22.00
CA TRP A 22 1.62 -11.23 21.45
C TRP A 22 2.03 -10.79 20.03
N VAL A 23 3.22 -11.24 19.61
CA VAL A 23 3.80 -11.02 18.28
C VAL A 23 4.45 -12.30 17.75
N GLY A 24 4.77 -12.35 16.45
CA GLY A 24 5.36 -13.50 15.78
C GLY A 24 4.38 -14.22 14.86
N TRP A 25 4.75 -15.44 14.48
CA TRP A 25 4.02 -16.25 13.50
C TRP A 25 3.65 -17.63 14.02
N THR A 26 2.44 -18.09 13.73
CA THR A 26 1.99 -19.49 13.87
C THR A 26 1.31 -19.98 12.60
N PRO A 27 1.28 -21.30 12.33
CA PRO A 27 0.62 -21.85 11.16
C PRO A 27 -0.90 -21.63 11.11
N ALA A 28 -1.52 -21.31 12.25
CA ALA A 28 -2.98 -21.17 12.35
C ALA A 28 -3.47 -19.74 12.02
N GLN A 29 -2.56 -18.78 11.84
CA GLN A 29 -2.93 -17.40 11.56
C GLN A 29 -3.31 -17.18 10.10
N THR A 30 -4.32 -16.33 9.90
CA THR A 30 -4.59 -15.71 8.60
C THR A 30 -3.54 -14.63 8.28
N PRO A 31 -3.32 -14.30 7.00
CA PRO A 31 -2.47 -13.18 6.59
C PRO A 31 -2.82 -11.84 7.26
N GLN A 32 -4.12 -11.56 7.47
CA GLN A 32 -4.59 -10.37 8.19
C GLN A 32 -4.14 -10.38 9.65
N GLN A 33 -4.28 -11.51 10.35
CA GLN A 33 -3.78 -11.64 11.72
C GLN A 33 -2.25 -11.51 11.78
N ILE A 34 -1.52 -12.04 10.80
CA ILE A 34 -0.06 -11.87 10.72
C ILE A 34 0.29 -10.38 10.60
N TYR A 35 -0.38 -9.67 9.70
CA TYR A 35 -0.19 -8.24 9.51
C TYR A 35 -0.48 -7.45 10.79
N ASP A 36 -1.67 -7.59 11.38
CA ASP A 36 -2.09 -6.80 12.54
C ASP A 36 -1.15 -6.98 13.73
N ARG A 37 -0.63 -8.20 13.93
CA ARG A 37 0.30 -8.51 15.02
C ARG A 37 1.73 -8.02 14.76
N ASN A 38 2.17 -7.98 13.50
CA ASN A 38 3.58 -7.78 13.18
C ASN A 38 3.89 -6.48 12.43
N ARG A 39 2.91 -5.66 12.07
CA ARG A 39 3.11 -4.46 11.25
C ARG A 39 3.96 -3.36 11.86
N GLY A 40 4.20 -3.37 13.17
CA GLY A 40 4.89 -2.28 13.86
C GLY A 40 5.92 -2.67 14.92
N ILE A 41 6.51 -1.63 15.51
CA ILE A 41 7.71 -1.65 16.36
C ILE A 41 9.00 -1.86 15.56
N TRP A 42 9.03 -1.35 14.33
CA TRP A 42 10.19 -1.42 13.44
C TRP A 42 10.94 -0.09 13.40
N SER A 43 12.27 -0.15 13.27
CA SER A 43 13.12 1.05 13.08
C SER A 43 13.11 1.53 11.62
N LEU A 44 11.93 1.89 11.09
CA LEU A 44 11.76 2.25 9.68
C LEU A 44 12.26 3.67 9.38
N GLY A 45 13.26 3.80 8.51
CA GLY A 45 13.73 5.10 8.02
C GLY A 45 12.86 5.68 6.91
N THR A 46 13.24 6.85 6.40
CA THR A 46 12.54 7.55 5.29
C THR A 46 12.44 6.72 4.00
N ARG A 47 13.31 5.72 3.81
CA ARG A 47 13.22 4.76 2.69
C ARG A 47 11.91 3.97 2.72
N ALA A 48 11.38 3.64 3.90
CA ALA A 48 10.15 2.88 4.06
C ALA A 48 8.93 3.55 3.43
N GLU A 49 8.84 4.88 3.54
CA GLU A 49 7.74 5.68 2.98
C GLU A 49 7.65 5.62 1.44
N ARG A 50 8.73 5.18 0.80
CA ARG A 50 8.81 5.04 -0.66
C ARG A 50 8.53 3.61 -1.13
N GLN A 51 8.43 2.65 -0.22
CA GLN A 51 8.22 1.25 -0.57
C GLN A 51 6.74 0.97 -0.78
N ARG A 52 6.42 0.28 -1.88
CA ARG A 52 5.06 -0.09 -2.21
C ARG A 52 4.58 -1.32 -1.47
N TYR A 53 5.44 -2.30 -1.31
CA TYR A 53 5.08 -3.56 -0.67
C TYR A 53 5.89 -3.83 0.58
N THR A 54 5.25 -4.49 1.54
CA THR A 54 5.89 -5.12 2.69
C THR A 54 5.65 -6.62 2.63
N VAL A 55 6.70 -7.41 2.78
CA VAL A 55 6.65 -8.87 2.81
C VAL A 55 7.02 -9.33 4.21
N PHE A 56 6.15 -10.16 4.81
CA PHE A 56 6.46 -10.88 6.03
C PHE A 56 6.96 -12.27 5.69
N SER A 57 8.10 -12.67 6.25
CA SER A 57 8.56 -14.07 6.21
C SER A 57 8.71 -14.65 7.61
N SER A 58 8.40 -15.93 7.73
CA SER A 58 8.56 -16.67 8.98
C SER A 58 9.98 -17.23 9.08
N LEU A 59 10.68 -16.93 10.17
CA LEU A 59 11.97 -17.55 10.49
C LEU A 59 11.84 -19.05 10.83
N ILE A 60 10.63 -19.54 11.10
CA ILE A 60 10.38 -20.95 11.40
C ILE A 60 10.35 -21.78 10.12
N THR A 61 9.64 -21.31 9.10
CA THR A 61 9.50 -22.04 7.82
C THR A 61 10.46 -21.56 6.74
N GLY A 62 10.99 -20.34 6.87
CA GLY A 62 11.78 -19.69 5.82
C GLY A 62 10.94 -19.16 4.66
N MET A 63 9.62 -19.11 4.80
CA MET A 63 8.68 -18.77 3.72
C MET A 63 8.02 -17.40 3.95
N ASN A 64 7.60 -16.76 2.87
CA ASN A 64 6.76 -15.57 2.89
C ASN A 64 5.32 -15.95 3.28
N VAL A 65 4.76 -15.25 4.27
CA VAL A 65 3.50 -15.61 4.94
C VAL A 65 2.44 -14.52 4.91
N ALA A 66 2.80 -13.29 4.55
CA ALA A 66 1.86 -12.21 4.27
C ALA A 66 2.49 -11.14 3.38
N ILE A 67 1.73 -10.62 2.42
CA ILE A 67 2.17 -9.57 1.49
C ILE A 67 1.23 -8.38 1.64
N ILE A 68 1.78 -7.19 1.84
CA ILE A 68 1.02 -5.96 2.11
C ILE A 68 1.28 -4.96 1.00
N GLU A 69 0.22 -4.34 0.48
CA GLU A 69 0.33 -3.07 -0.22
C GLU A 69 0.33 -1.92 0.79
N ASN A 70 1.46 -1.23 0.87
CA ASN A 70 1.67 -0.12 1.78
C ASN A 70 0.86 1.09 1.32
N THR A 71 0.10 1.67 2.25
CA THR A 71 -0.62 2.93 2.08
C THR A 71 0.00 4.06 2.90
N GLY A 72 0.84 3.74 3.88
CA GLY A 72 1.56 4.72 4.69
C GLY A 72 2.50 4.10 5.71
N ILE A 73 3.15 4.97 6.49
CA ILE A 73 3.94 4.61 7.66
C ILE A 73 3.50 5.51 8.81
N GLU A 74 3.15 4.93 9.95
CA GLU A 74 2.76 5.67 11.16
C GLU A 74 3.88 5.61 12.22
N ASP A 75 3.95 6.65 13.04
CA ASP A 75 4.79 6.67 14.25
C ASP A 75 4.02 5.99 15.39
N VAL A 76 4.65 5.05 16.09
CA VAL A 76 4.06 4.32 17.22
C VAL A 76 4.79 4.62 18.53
N GLY A 77 5.57 5.70 18.58
CA GLY A 77 6.32 6.16 19.74
C GLY A 77 7.71 5.55 19.87
N GLY A 78 8.58 6.21 20.64
CA GLY A 78 9.93 5.71 20.96
C GLY A 78 10.85 5.56 19.75
N GLY A 79 10.63 6.33 18.68
CA GLY A 79 11.38 6.21 17.41
C GLY A 79 11.05 4.95 16.61
N LYS A 80 9.95 4.28 16.94
CA LYS A 80 9.46 3.09 16.25
C LYS A 80 8.30 3.47 15.34
N ARG A 81 8.16 2.72 14.25
CA ARG A 81 7.16 2.97 13.23
C ARG A 81 6.45 1.68 12.85
N ALA A 82 5.27 1.83 12.27
CA ALA A 82 4.47 0.73 11.74
C ALA A 82 4.13 0.94 10.27
N VAL A 83 4.12 -0.16 9.53
CA VAL A 83 3.56 -0.20 8.18
C VAL A 83 2.04 -0.09 8.29
N VAL A 84 1.46 0.78 7.47
CA VAL A 84 0.02 0.90 7.26
C VAL A 84 -0.25 0.47 5.83
N GLY A 85 -1.19 -0.45 5.64
CA GLY A 85 -1.43 -1.08 4.36
C GLY A 85 -2.59 -2.05 4.37
N ARG A 86 -2.77 -2.72 3.24
CA ARG A 86 -3.78 -3.76 3.04
C ARG A 86 -3.07 -5.06 2.70
N VAL A 87 -3.51 -6.16 3.30
CA VAL A 87 -3.09 -7.49 2.89
C VAL A 87 -3.53 -7.72 1.44
N LEU A 88 -2.62 -8.23 0.62
CA LEU A 88 -2.93 -8.67 -0.73
C LEU A 88 -3.47 -10.09 -0.68
N GLU A 89 -4.56 -10.32 -1.41
CA GLU A 89 -5.27 -11.59 -1.47
C GLU A 89 -4.91 -12.39 -2.73
N PRO A 90 -5.24 -13.70 -2.78
CA PRO A 90 -5.12 -14.51 -3.98
C PRO A 90 -5.73 -13.84 -5.23
N GLY A 91 -5.02 -13.91 -6.36
CA GLY A 91 -5.39 -13.26 -7.62
C GLY A 91 -4.71 -11.91 -7.84
N HIS A 92 -4.05 -11.34 -6.82
CA HIS A 92 -3.17 -10.19 -7.01
C HIS A 92 -1.79 -10.64 -7.49
N PRO A 93 -1.23 -10.10 -8.60
CA PRO A 93 0.01 -10.62 -9.20
C PRO A 93 1.21 -10.69 -8.26
N VAL A 94 1.36 -9.70 -7.35
CA VAL A 94 2.45 -9.68 -6.36
C VAL A 94 2.22 -10.67 -5.22
N HIS A 95 0.96 -10.92 -4.84
CA HIS A 95 0.65 -11.96 -3.86
C HIS A 95 1.01 -13.32 -4.46
N ASP A 96 0.47 -13.63 -5.62
CA ASP A 96 0.62 -14.94 -6.26
C ASP A 96 2.09 -15.26 -6.63
N ALA A 97 2.90 -14.23 -6.86
CA ALA A 97 4.33 -14.38 -7.13
C ALA A 97 5.20 -14.55 -5.88
N LEU A 98 4.73 -14.17 -4.69
CA LEU A 98 5.56 -14.09 -3.48
C LEU A 98 5.09 -14.94 -2.31
N ILE A 99 3.78 -15.12 -2.13
CA ILE A 99 3.26 -15.93 -1.03
C ILE A 99 3.75 -17.37 -1.16
N ASP A 100 4.05 -18.03 -0.04
CA ASP A 100 4.60 -19.39 -0.02
C ASP A 100 5.85 -19.59 -0.88
N GLN A 101 6.57 -18.51 -1.18
CA GLN A 101 7.93 -18.55 -1.73
C GLN A 101 8.95 -18.38 -0.60
N PRO A 102 10.22 -18.78 -0.80
CA PRO A 102 11.28 -18.51 0.15
C PRO A 102 11.38 -17.02 0.50
N ALA A 103 11.87 -16.75 1.71
CA ALA A 103 12.19 -15.41 2.16
C ALA A 103 13.08 -14.68 1.14
N LEU A 104 12.80 -13.39 0.93
CA LEU A 104 13.43 -12.59 -0.14
C LEU A 104 14.95 -12.44 -0.03
N ASP A 105 15.48 -12.63 1.19
CA ASP A 105 16.90 -12.62 1.47
C ASP A 105 17.21 -13.42 2.74
N ASN A 106 18.48 -13.75 2.93
CA ASN A 106 18.99 -14.51 4.08
C ASN A 106 19.81 -13.65 5.07
N TYR A 107 19.70 -12.32 5.00
CA TYR A 107 20.45 -11.44 5.91
C TYR A 107 20.00 -11.64 7.37
N ARG A 108 20.91 -11.43 8.32
CA ARG A 108 20.57 -11.53 9.76
C ARG A 108 19.69 -10.39 10.26
N ASN A 109 19.69 -9.24 9.56
CA ASN A 109 18.83 -8.12 9.92
C ASN A 109 17.35 -8.52 9.69
N PRO A 110 16.48 -8.41 10.72
CA PRO A 110 15.07 -8.76 10.59
C PRO A 110 14.28 -7.77 9.74
N MET A 111 14.85 -6.63 9.36
CA MET A 111 14.27 -5.68 8.41
C MET A 111 15.27 -5.35 7.30
N THR A 112 14.85 -5.55 6.05
CA THR A 112 15.66 -5.32 4.86
C THR A 112 14.86 -4.67 3.74
N TYR A 113 15.55 -4.22 2.68
CA TYR A 113 14.96 -3.59 1.50
C TYR A 113 15.45 -4.28 0.23
N PRO A 114 15.05 -5.53 -0.04
CA PRO A 114 15.47 -6.23 -1.24
C PRO A 114 14.89 -5.53 -2.49
N ASP A 115 15.68 -5.55 -3.56
CA ASP A 115 15.22 -5.22 -4.90
C ASP A 115 14.66 -6.49 -5.53
N HIS A 116 13.41 -6.45 -6.00
CA HIS A 116 12.74 -7.61 -6.59
C HIS A 116 11.93 -7.19 -7.80
N SER A 117 11.86 -8.05 -8.82
CA SER A 117 11.23 -7.74 -10.10
C SER A 117 9.75 -7.39 -9.99
N VAL A 118 9.02 -8.04 -9.09
CA VAL A 118 7.60 -7.75 -8.85
C VAL A 118 7.33 -6.33 -8.30
N ASP A 119 8.37 -5.64 -7.82
CA ASP A 119 8.31 -4.26 -7.32
C ASP A 119 9.02 -3.28 -8.27
N HIS A 120 9.12 -3.62 -9.56
CA HIS A 120 9.67 -2.73 -10.57
C HIS A 120 9.05 -1.32 -10.50
N GLN A 121 9.92 -0.33 -10.68
CA GLN A 121 9.62 1.09 -10.54
C GLN A 121 8.49 1.51 -11.50
N ARG A 122 7.33 1.87 -10.96
CA ARG A 122 6.23 2.40 -11.76
C ARG A 122 6.57 3.79 -12.28
N THR A 123 6.14 4.06 -13.50
CA THR A 123 6.19 5.39 -14.10
C THR A 123 4.89 6.14 -13.82
N CYS A 124 4.98 7.46 -13.83
CA CYS A 124 3.85 8.36 -13.58
C CYS A 124 2.76 8.12 -14.62
N ALA A 125 1.54 7.85 -14.14
CA ALA A 125 0.38 7.52 -14.98
C ALA A 125 -0.05 8.66 -15.93
N CYS A 126 0.49 9.87 -15.77
CA CYS A 126 0.31 10.93 -16.76
C CYS A 126 0.95 10.60 -18.13
N GLY A 127 1.88 9.65 -18.19
CA GLY A 127 2.61 9.23 -19.39
C GLY A 127 3.98 9.89 -19.58
N CYS A 128 4.48 10.67 -18.61
CA CYS A 128 5.77 11.37 -18.75
C CYS A 128 7.02 10.48 -18.58
N GLY A 129 6.85 9.19 -18.25
CA GLY A 129 7.95 8.25 -18.02
C GLY A 129 8.71 8.44 -16.71
N ALA A 130 8.54 9.55 -16.00
CA ALA A 130 9.18 9.77 -14.70
C ALA A 130 8.69 8.76 -13.65
N ALA A 131 9.58 8.29 -12.78
CA ALA A 131 9.22 7.33 -11.75
C ALA A 131 8.32 7.91 -10.65
N VAL A 132 7.40 7.10 -10.12
CA VAL A 132 6.59 7.41 -8.93
C VAL A 132 7.01 6.52 -7.75
N ALA A 133 6.99 7.09 -6.54
CA ALA A 133 7.36 6.39 -5.32
C ALA A 133 6.14 5.79 -4.60
N GLY A 134 6.33 4.63 -3.96
CA GLY A 134 5.32 3.98 -3.14
C GLY A 134 4.02 3.67 -3.89
N ALA A 135 2.89 3.97 -3.25
CA ALA A 135 1.54 3.76 -3.81
C ALA A 135 1.08 4.85 -4.79
N ARG A 136 1.82 5.96 -4.97
CA ARG A 136 1.37 7.07 -5.83
C ARG A 136 1.22 6.63 -7.29
N LEU A 137 0.13 7.01 -7.95
CA LEU A 137 -0.05 6.78 -9.39
C LEU A 137 0.53 7.92 -10.23
N PHE A 138 0.49 9.14 -9.68
CA PHE A 138 0.96 10.36 -10.33
C PHE A 138 2.03 11.04 -9.47
N LEU A 139 2.93 11.76 -10.13
CA LEU A 139 3.72 12.79 -9.44
C LEU A 139 2.79 13.93 -8.99
N PRO A 140 3.18 14.71 -7.96
CA PRO A 140 2.35 15.81 -7.46
C PRO A 140 1.87 16.74 -8.60
N GLY A 141 0.55 16.94 -8.70
CA GLY A 141 -0.10 17.79 -9.71
C GLY A 141 -0.12 17.23 -11.15
N HIS A 142 0.51 16.09 -11.41
CA HIS A 142 0.53 15.51 -12.74
C HIS A 142 -0.81 14.87 -13.13
N ASP A 143 -1.63 14.46 -12.16
CA ASP A 143 -3.01 14.03 -12.36
C ASP A 143 -3.86 15.15 -12.97
N GLN A 144 -3.86 16.32 -12.33
CA GLN A 144 -4.61 17.50 -12.77
C GLN A 144 -4.10 18.00 -14.13
N ARG A 145 -2.78 18.04 -14.34
CA ARG A 145 -2.24 18.43 -15.64
C ARG A 145 -2.62 17.42 -16.73
N ALA A 146 -2.58 16.12 -16.42
CA ALA A 146 -2.88 15.06 -17.38
C ALA A 146 -4.33 15.06 -17.83
N ILE A 147 -5.28 15.25 -16.90
CA ILE A 147 -6.71 15.28 -17.22
C ILE A 147 -7.06 16.54 -18.02
N HIS A 148 -6.59 17.73 -17.61
CA HIS A 148 -6.86 18.96 -18.35
C HIS A 148 -6.26 18.95 -19.76
N ALA A 149 -5.07 18.38 -19.95
CA ALA A 149 -4.48 18.25 -21.29
C ALA A 149 -5.34 17.38 -22.22
N ARG A 150 -5.92 16.28 -21.71
CA ARG A 150 -6.83 15.41 -22.47
C ARG A 150 -8.18 16.09 -22.73
N ILE A 151 -8.69 16.80 -21.72
CA ILE A 151 -9.90 17.60 -21.85
C ILE A 151 -9.74 18.63 -22.96
N ALA A 152 -8.65 19.40 -22.93
CA ALA A 152 -8.38 20.42 -23.93
C ALA A 152 -8.19 19.83 -25.33
N ALA A 153 -7.50 18.69 -25.44
CA ALA A 153 -7.27 18.04 -26.73
C ALA A 153 -8.55 17.50 -27.38
N GLN A 154 -9.51 17.02 -26.60
CA GLN A 154 -10.69 16.32 -27.11
C GLN A 154 -11.95 17.19 -27.13
N TRP A 155 -12.10 18.12 -26.18
CA TRP A 155 -13.30 18.97 -26.03
C TRP A 155 -12.99 20.47 -25.99
N GLY A 156 -11.73 20.87 -26.15
CA GLY A 156 -11.28 22.27 -26.13
C GLY A 156 -11.08 22.82 -24.73
N ASP A 157 -12.07 22.69 -23.86
CA ASP A 157 -11.99 23.14 -22.47
C ASP A 157 -12.85 22.29 -21.51
N THR A 158 -12.84 22.66 -20.23
CA THR A 158 -13.59 21.95 -19.19
C THR A 158 -15.09 22.05 -19.37
N LEU A 159 -15.61 23.18 -19.86
CA LEU A 159 -17.04 23.35 -20.10
C LEU A 159 -17.51 22.46 -21.26
N GLY A 160 -16.70 22.32 -22.31
CA GLY A 160 -16.92 21.41 -23.42
C GLY A 160 -16.98 19.95 -22.97
N PHE A 161 -16.06 19.54 -22.09
CA PHE A 161 -16.10 18.21 -21.49
C PHE A 161 -17.37 17.98 -20.66
N ILE A 162 -17.74 18.93 -19.78
CA ILE A 162 -18.94 18.81 -18.95
C ILE A 162 -20.19 18.68 -19.81
N ARG A 163 -20.36 19.53 -20.83
CA ARG A 163 -21.50 19.45 -21.76
C ARG A 163 -21.59 18.10 -22.44
N TRP A 164 -20.48 17.62 -23.00
CA TRP A 164 -20.45 16.29 -23.61
C TRP A 164 -20.79 15.18 -22.61
N PHE A 165 -20.26 15.25 -21.38
CA PHE A 165 -20.52 14.26 -20.35
C PHE A 165 -22.01 14.24 -19.96
N ASP A 166 -22.60 15.41 -19.71
CA ASP A 166 -24.01 15.58 -19.34
C ASP A 166 -24.94 15.14 -20.49
N ASP A 167 -24.61 15.45 -21.74
CA ASP A 167 -25.37 14.99 -22.91
C ASP A 167 -25.29 13.46 -23.08
N THR A 168 -24.17 12.85 -22.68
CA THR A 168 -23.91 11.40 -22.87
C THR A 168 -24.51 10.56 -21.74
N PHE A 169 -24.41 11.02 -20.50
CA PHE A 169 -24.75 10.24 -19.31
C PHE A 169 -25.91 10.83 -18.50
N GLY A 170 -26.42 11.99 -18.90
CA GLY A 170 -27.32 12.81 -18.10
C GLY A 170 -26.54 13.65 -17.08
N ALA A 171 -26.97 14.89 -16.90
CA ALA A 171 -26.43 15.74 -15.85
C ALA A 171 -26.72 15.10 -14.47
N PRO A 172 -25.71 14.94 -13.59
CA PRO A 172 -25.96 14.48 -12.23
C PRO A 172 -26.89 15.49 -11.52
N ALA A 173 -27.81 14.98 -10.70
CA ALA A 173 -28.66 15.84 -9.88
C ALA A 173 -27.79 16.78 -9.05
N HIS A 174 -28.09 18.07 -9.09
CA HIS A 174 -27.35 19.04 -8.28
C HIS A 174 -27.55 18.68 -6.80
N ALA A 175 -26.48 18.75 -6.00
CA ALA A 175 -26.55 18.42 -4.56
C ALA A 175 -27.62 19.25 -3.80
N ALA A 176 -28.01 20.42 -4.34
CA ALA A 176 -29.10 21.23 -3.81
C ALA A 176 -30.50 20.60 -4.03
N ASP A 177 -30.69 19.84 -5.11
CA ASP A 177 -31.98 19.23 -5.46
C ASP A 177 -32.22 17.91 -4.71
N ALA A 178 -31.15 17.19 -4.35
CA ALA A 178 -31.23 15.98 -3.54
C ALA A 178 -31.76 16.24 -2.10
N ALA A 179 -31.48 17.42 -1.54
CA ALA A 179 -31.94 17.81 -0.20
C ALA A 179 -33.41 18.30 -0.16
N ALA A 180 -34.02 18.54 -1.32
CA ALA A 180 -35.41 18.98 -1.44
C ALA A 180 -36.38 17.81 -1.66
N ALA A 181 -35.90 16.64 -2.08
CA ALA A 181 -36.73 15.46 -2.31
C ALA A 181 -37.03 14.64 -1.03
N ASP A 182 -36.37 14.94 0.09
CA ASP A 182 -36.53 14.29 1.40
C ASP A 182 -37.35 15.14 2.42
N ARG A 183 -38.14 16.13 1.94
CA ARG A 183 -39.11 16.88 2.76
C ARG A 183 -40.52 16.75 2.21
#